data_AF-A0A815TS10-F1
#
_entry.id   AF-A0A815TS10-F1
#
_cell.length_a   1.000
_cell.length_b   1.000
_cell.length_c   1.000
_cell.angle_alpha   90.00
_cell.angle_beta   90.00
_cell.angle_gamma   90.00
#
_symmetry.space_group_name_H-M   'P 1'
#
loop_
_entity.id
_entity.type
_entity.pdbx_description
1 polymer ?
#
loop_
_entity_poly.entity_id
_entity_poly.type
_entity_poly.pdbx_seq_one_letter_code
_entity_poly.pdbx_strand_id
1 'polypeptide(L)'
;MNAICENSYYDICSCKKKYHLPLTLPLYDGHCHVDLFFKYGLNKNDFNMQLAHGRKIILIDNRHQYQHWFKNYEVENLNAKIVTTYGIHPKYLPTNRDTILHQMENIFKNKFNLKTKTVAIGECGLDSTSRFTYDYQLYILKFQLILAAELQIPVVLHGRGENSFLIIFNELKEHLKPNHNIHWHCVNPHSDLHIITNFLNYFENGYIGLNGLLINQILSIV
;
A
#
# COMPACT_ATOMS: atom_id res chain seq x y z
N MET A 1 -1.42 6.07 17.48
CA MET A 1 -2.64 6.62 16.87
C MET A 1 -3.70 6.92 17.95
N ASN A 2 -3.46 7.90 18.83
CA ASN A 2 -4.35 8.18 19.97
C ASN A 2 -5.32 9.37 19.73
N ALA A 3 -5.69 9.60 18.46
CA ALA A 3 -6.62 10.66 18.04
C ALA A 3 -8.08 10.19 17.92
N ILE A 4 -8.34 8.90 18.12
CA ILE A 4 -9.69 8.34 18.10
C ILE A 4 -10.15 8.22 19.56
N CYS A 5 -11.08 9.08 19.96
CA CYS A 5 -11.87 8.85 21.17
C CYS A 5 -13.22 8.29 20.72
N GLU A 6 -13.49 7.03 21.05
CA GLU A 6 -14.73 6.34 20.67
C GLU A 6 -15.97 6.94 21.37
N ASN A 7 -15.76 7.72 22.45
CA ASN A 7 -16.82 8.45 23.17
C ASN A 7 -17.17 9.82 22.56
N SER A 8 -16.61 10.19 21.40
CA SER A 8 -16.94 11.43 20.71
C SER A 8 -18.28 11.26 19.96
N TYR A 9 -19.38 11.59 20.62
CA TYR A 9 -20.68 11.77 20.00
C TYR A 9 -20.87 13.27 19.69
N TYR A 10 -21.06 13.63 18.41
CA TYR A 10 -21.37 15.00 17.98
C TYR A 10 -20.38 16.10 18.44
N ASP A 11 -19.07 15.91 18.20
CA ASP A 11 -18.00 16.91 18.50
C ASP A 11 -17.84 17.32 19.99
N ILE A 12 -18.57 16.68 20.91
CA ILE A 12 -18.49 16.94 22.34
C ILE A 12 -17.82 15.73 23.01
N CYS A 13 -16.53 15.83 23.30
CA CYS A 13 -15.81 14.83 24.11
C CYS A 13 -15.43 15.40 25.48
N SER A 14 -15.77 14.68 26.54
CA SER A 14 -15.33 14.97 27.92
C SER A 14 -13.86 14.61 28.20
N CYS A 15 -13.15 14.04 27.21
CA CYS A 15 -11.83 13.44 27.37
C CYS A 15 -10.65 14.41 27.48
N LYS A 16 -10.88 15.73 27.57
CA LYS A 16 -9.85 16.81 27.63
C LYS A 16 -8.81 16.80 26.49
N LYS A 17 -8.94 15.94 25.47
CA LYS A 17 -8.06 15.91 24.29
C LYS A 17 -8.51 16.96 23.28
N LYS A 18 -7.53 17.65 22.67
CA LYS A 18 -7.78 18.81 21.78
C LYS A 18 -8.27 18.46 20.36
N TYR A 19 -8.14 17.22 19.91
CA TYR A 19 -8.43 16.84 18.51
C TYR A 19 -9.24 15.55 18.44
N HIS A 20 -10.33 15.58 17.68
CA HIS A 20 -11.24 14.45 17.42
C HIS A 20 -11.43 14.29 15.92
N LEU A 21 -11.43 13.04 15.42
CA LEU A 21 -11.91 12.72 14.08
C LEU A 21 -13.41 12.43 14.15
N PRO A 22 -14.27 13.10 13.35
CA PRO A 22 -15.71 12.83 13.34
C PRO A 22 -16.00 11.34 13.09
N LEU A 23 -17.04 10.79 13.74
CA LEU A 23 -17.48 9.41 13.47
C LEU A 23 -18.00 9.24 12.03
N THR A 24 -18.51 10.32 11.45
CA THR A 24 -18.99 10.38 10.06
C THR A 24 -17.87 10.43 9.03
N LEU A 25 -16.63 10.74 9.42
CA LEU A 25 -15.50 10.79 8.51
C LEU A 25 -15.08 9.35 8.15
N PRO A 26 -15.23 8.91 6.89
CA PRO A 26 -14.73 7.60 6.48
C PRO A 26 -13.20 7.59 6.53
N LEU A 27 -12.63 6.48 7.01
CA LEU A 27 -11.19 6.26 7.02
C LEU A 27 -10.76 5.49 5.77
N TYR A 28 -9.59 5.84 5.25
CA TYR A 28 -8.96 5.17 4.12
C TYR A 28 -7.55 4.80 4.53
N ASP A 29 -7.29 3.50 4.65
CA ASP A 29 -5.93 2.99 4.74
C ASP A 29 -5.47 2.58 3.34
N GLY A 30 -4.65 3.45 2.74
CA GLY A 30 -4.13 3.26 1.39
C GLY A 30 -3.06 2.17 1.30
N HIS A 31 -2.55 1.65 2.43
CA HIS A 31 -1.52 0.63 2.43
C HIS A 31 -1.48 -0.18 3.74
N CYS A 32 -2.15 -1.33 3.77
CA CYS A 32 -2.09 -2.27 4.89
C CYS A 32 -1.80 -3.71 4.44
N HIS A 33 -1.53 -4.60 5.40
CA HIS A 33 -1.38 -6.04 5.16
C HIS A 33 -2.37 -6.77 6.08
N VAL A 34 -3.61 -6.94 5.62
CA VAL A 34 -4.69 -7.50 6.43
C VAL A 34 -4.41 -8.96 6.78
N ASP A 35 -3.73 -9.70 5.89
CA ASP A 35 -3.28 -11.07 6.16
C ASP A 35 -2.31 -11.16 7.37
N LEU A 36 -1.59 -10.07 7.65
CA LEU A 36 -0.68 -9.98 8.79
C LEU A 36 -1.35 -9.45 10.06
N PHE A 37 -2.43 -8.66 9.96
CA PHE A 37 -3.13 -8.11 11.13
C PHE A 37 -3.55 -9.21 12.12
N PHE A 38 -4.14 -10.29 11.61
CA PHE A 38 -4.58 -11.42 12.43
C PHE A 38 -3.43 -12.32 12.89
N LYS A 39 -2.27 -12.25 12.24
CA LYS A 39 -1.07 -13.01 12.63
C LYS A 39 -0.41 -12.42 13.89
N TYR A 40 -0.44 -11.10 14.05
CA TYR A 40 0.25 -10.39 15.14
C TYR A 40 -0.65 -9.99 16.32
N GLY A 41 -1.84 -10.58 16.44
CA GLY A 41 -2.65 -10.48 17.66
C GLY A 41 -3.50 -9.22 17.77
N LEU A 42 -3.71 -8.45 16.69
CA LEU A 42 -4.86 -7.54 16.65
C LEU A 42 -6.11 -8.41 16.68
N ASN A 43 -6.80 -8.41 17.83
CA ASN A 43 -7.96 -9.25 18.02
C ASN A 43 -9.13 -8.69 17.18
N LYS A 44 -9.96 -9.57 16.61
CA LYS A 44 -11.12 -9.19 15.76
C LYS A 44 -12.06 -8.22 16.50
N ASN A 45 -12.10 -8.28 17.84
CA ASN A 45 -12.95 -7.42 18.66
C ASN A 45 -12.47 -5.96 18.67
N ASP A 46 -11.16 -5.71 18.76
CA ASP A 46 -10.56 -4.37 18.75
C ASP A 46 -10.80 -3.70 17.39
N PHE A 47 -10.64 -4.46 16.30
CA PHE A 47 -10.94 -3.97 14.95
C PHE A 47 -12.43 -3.62 14.82
N ASN A 48 -13.31 -4.48 15.32
CA ASN A 48 -14.76 -4.26 15.27
C ASN A 48 -15.21 -3.09 16.15
N MET A 49 -14.63 -2.93 17.34
CA MET A 49 -14.96 -1.88 18.30
C MET A 49 -14.71 -0.48 17.70
N GLN A 50 -13.61 -0.32 16.96
CA GLN A 50 -13.30 0.93 16.25
C GLN A 50 -14.35 1.32 15.19
N LEU A 51 -15.17 0.37 14.74
CA LEU A 51 -16.21 0.56 13.72
C LEU A 51 -17.63 0.41 14.30
N ALA A 52 -17.78 0.14 15.61
CA ALA A 52 -19.06 -0.15 16.26
C ALA A 52 -20.04 1.04 16.21
N HIS A 53 -19.52 2.26 16.11
CA HIS A 53 -20.32 3.49 16.05
C HIS A 53 -20.68 3.93 14.62
N GLY A 54 -20.62 3.02 13.63
CA GLY A 54 -21.04 3.28 12.26
C GLY A 54 -20.01 3.98 11.38
N ARG A 55 -18.79 4.21 11.88
CA ARG A 55 -17.67 4.70 11.07
C ARG A 55 -17.34 3.69 9.99
N LYS A 56 -17.23 4.15 8.74
CA LYS A 56 -16.81 3.33 7.59
C LYS A 56 -15.30 3.38 7.40
N ILE A 57 -14.72 2.26 6.97
CA ILE A 57 -13.31 2.16 6.59
C ILE A 57 -13.15 1.44 5.25
N ILE A 58 -12.22 1.93 4.44
CA ILE A 58 -11.72 1.24 3.25
C ILE A 58 -10.26 0.90 3.46
N LEU A 59 -9.92 -0.38 3.31
CA LEU A 59 -8.58 -0.92 3.45
C LEU A 59 -8.08 -1.39 2.09
N ILE A 60 -6.91 -0.91 1.68
CA ILE A 60 -6.16 -1.44 0.56
C ILE A 60 -5.17 -2.48 1.10
N ASP A 61 -5.52 -3.75 0.97
CA ASP A 61 -4.70 -4.89 1.38
C ASP A 61 -3.62 -5.19 0.33
N ASN A 62 -2.35 -5.05 0.71
CA ASN A 62 -1.21 -5.19 -0.18
C ASN A 62 -0.67 -6.62 -0.12
N ARG A 63 -1.08 -7.45 -1.08
CA ARG A 63 -0.58 -8.82 -1.26
C ARG A 63 0.71 -8.79 -2.06
N HIS A 64 1.77 -8.38 -1.37
CA HIS A 64 3.09 -8.12 -1.93
C HIS A 64 4.03 -9.36 -1.94
N GLN A 65 3.62 -10.44 -1.29
CA GLN A 65 4.32 -11.73 -1.25
C GLN A 65 3.56 -12.74 -2.10
N TYR A 66 4.17 -13.21 -3.20
CA TYR A 66 3.49 -14.11 -4.14
C TYR A 66 3.02 -15.41 -3.48
N GLN A 67 3.72 -15.88 -2.45
CA GLN A 67 3.34 -17.07 -1.67
C GLN A 67 2.01 -16.90 -0.93
N HIS A 68 1.54 -15.66 -0.75
CA HIS A 68 0.35 -15.32 0.02
C HIS A 68 -0.83 -14.83 -0.82
N TRP A 69 -0.68 -14.68 -2.14
CA TRP A 69 -1.72 -14.17 -3.02
C TRP A 69 -3.07 -14.89 -2.88
N PHE A 70 -3.02 -16.20 -2.68
CA PHE A 70 -4.23 -17.05 -2.59
C PHE A 70 -4.63 -17.40 -1.15
N LYS A 71 -4.00 -16.79 -0.13
CA LYS A 71 -4.40 -17.00 1.26
C LYS A 71 -5.71 -16.25 1.54
N ASN A 72 -6.70 -16.96 2.03
CA ASN A 72 -7.98 -16.38 2.42
C ASN A 72 -7.96 -15.91 3.89
N TYR A 73 -8.71 -14.86 4.17
CA TYR A 73 -9.10 -14.43 5.50
C TYR A 73 -10.53 -13.89 5.42
N GLU A 74 -11.21 -13.80 6.56
CA GLU A 74 -12.57 -13.26 6.65
C GLU A 74 -12.60 -12.06 7.59
N VAL A 75 -13.05 -10.93 7.07
CA VAL A 75 -13.35 -9.73 7.86
C VAL A 75 -14.85 -9.48 7.77
N GLU A 76 -15.58 -10.01 8.75
CA GLU A 76 -17.03 -9.87 8.85
C GLU A 76 -17.39 -8.56 9.55
N ASN A 77 -17.31 -7.45 8.82
CA ASN A 77 -17.75 -6.15 9.31
C ASN A 77 -18.36 -5.33 8.18
N LEU A 78 -19.65 -5.00 8.26
CA LEU A 78 -20.38 -4.25 7.24
C LEU A 78 -19.85 -2.82 7.03
N ASN A 79 -19.13 -2.28 8.01
CA ASN A 79 -18.51 -0.97 7.94
C ASN A 79 -17.08 -1.02 7.36
N ALA A 80 -16.52 -2.21 7.12
CA ALA A 80 -15.21 -2.39 6.52
C ALA A 80 -15.32 -2.90 5.07
N LYS A 81 -14.68 -2.19 4.15
CA LYS A 81 -14.50 -2.64 2.77
C LYS A 81 -13.03 -2.90 2.51
N ILE A 82 -12.74 -4.08 1.98
CA ILE A 82 -11.37 -4.48 1.62
C ILE A 82 -11.27 -4.59 0.11
N VAL A 83 -10.26 -3.93 -0.43
CA VAL A 83 -9.81 -4.08 -1.81
C VAL A 83 -8.34 -4.48 -1.80
N THR A 84 -7.89 -5.15 -2.84
CA THR A 84 -6.59 -5.82 -2.80
C THR A 84 -5.69 -5.40 -3.94
N THR A 85 -4.42 -5.22 -3.64
CA THR A 85 -3.37 -5.10 -4.64
C THR A 85 -2.57 -6.38 -4.69
N TYR A 86 -2.10 -6.74 -5.88
CA TYR A 86 -1.27 -7.92 -6.08
C TYR A 86 0.04 -7.50 -6.73
N GLY A 87 1.15 -7.88 -6.10
CA GLY A 87 2.48 -7.53 -6.59
C GLY A 87 3.56 -8.41 -5.99
N ILE A 88 4.76 -8.26 -6.55
CA ILE A 88 5.97 -8.93 -6.09
C ILE A 88 6.90 -7.83 -5.56
N HIS A 89 6.96 -7.75 -4.23
CA HIS A 89 7.82 -6.78 -3.57
C HIS A 89 9.30 -7.22 -3.64
N PRO A 90 10.26 -6.28 -3.73
CA PRO A 90 11.69 -6.57 -3.93
C PRO A 90 12.34 -7.51 -2.90
N LYS A 91 11.75 -7.72 -1.72
CA LYS A 91 12.21 -8.71 -0.72
C LYS A 91 11.70 -10.13 -0.91
N TYR A 92 10.73 -10.33 -1.81
CA TYR A 92 10.02 -11.60 -1.99
C TYR A 92 10.08 -12.07 -3.44
N LEU A 93 11.22 -11.85 -4.12
CA LEU A 93 11.37 -12.29 -5.51
C LEU A 93 11.32 -13.83 -5.60
N PRO A 94 10.61 -14.37 -6.60
CA PRO A 94 10.48 -15.82 -6.78
C PRO A 94 11.79 -16.42 -7.29
N THR A 95 12.01 -17.72 -7.12
CA THR A 95 13.06 -18.45 -7.87
C THR A 95 12.50 -19.01 -9.17
N ASN A 96 11.23 -19.40 -9.18
CA ASN A 96 10.46 -19.88 -10.33
C ASN A 96 9.76 -18.73 -11.07
N ARG A 97 10.53 -17.73 -11.52
CA ARG A 97 10.01 -16.45 -12.00
C ARG A 97 8.91 -16.58 -13.06
N ASP A 98 9.12 -17.38 -14.11
CA ASP A 98 8.21 -17.44 -15.26
C ASP A 98 6.81 -17.93 -14.84
N THR A 99 6.76 -18.92 -13.94
CA THR A 99 5.50 -19.42 -13.37
C THR A 99 4.77 -18.34 -12.57
N ILE A 100 5.50 -17.62 -11.72
CA ILE A 100 4.90 -16.60 -10.84
C ILE A 100 4.46 -15.36 -11.63
N LEU A 101 5.23 -14.95 -12.63
CA LEU A 101 4.85 -13.85 -13.53
C LEU A 101 3.59 -14.21 -14.33
N HIS A 102 3.48 -15.44 -14.83
CA HIS A 102 2.25 -15.92 -15.48
C HIS A 102 1.06 -15.97 -14.48
N GLN A 103 1.28 -16.39 -13.24
CA GLN A 103 0.23 -16.34 -12.21
C GLN A 103 -0.25 -14.91 -11.95
N MET A 104 0.66 -13.94 -11.94
CA MET A 104 0.32 -12.52 -11.79
C MET A 104 -0.59 -12.04 -12.92
N GLU A 105 -0.25 -12.34 -14.19
CA GLU A 105 -1.14 -12.00 -15.30
C GLU A 105 -2.53 -12.62 -15.16
N ASN A 106 -2.59 -13.89 -14.73
CA ASN A 106 -3.86 -14.60 -14.53
C ASN A 106 -4.72 -13.96 -13.43
N ILE A 107 -4.11 -13.39 -12.39
CA ILE A 107 -4.83 -12.61 -11.37
C ILE A 107 -5.55 -11.42 -12.01
N PHE A 108 -4.85 -10.63 -12.83
CA PHE A 108 -5.42 -9.43 -13.46
C PHE A 108 -6.32 -9.73 -14.67
N LYS A 109 -6.16 -10.89 -15.31
CA LYS A 109 -7.08 -11.44 -16.32
C LYS A 109 -8.32 -12.13 -15.72
N ASN A 110 -8.55 -12.01 -14.40
CA ASN A 110 -9.65 -12.61 -13.65
C ASN A 110 -9.79 -14.14 -13.87
N LYS A 111 -8.66 -14.84 -13.96
CA LYS A 111 -8.63 -16.30 -14.14
C LYS A 111 -8.71 -17.09 -12.82
N PHE A 112 -8.71 -16.39 -11.68
CA PHE A 112 -8.88 -16.96 -10.35
C PHE A 112 -10.15 -16.44 -9.68
N ASN A 113 -10.79 -17.27 -8.85
CA ASN A 113 -11.94 -16.86 -8.04
C ASN A 113 -11.45 -16.17 -6.75
N LEU A 114 -11.06 -14.90 -6.85
CA LEU A 114 -10.59 -14.10 -5.72
C LEU A 114 -11.76 -13.53 -4.91
N LYS A 115 -11.64 -13.53 -3.58
CA LYS A 115 -12.69 -13.04 -2.66
C LYS A 115 -12.81 -11.53 -2.60
N THR A 116 -11.78 -10.81 -3.06
CA THR A 116 -11.68 -9.35 -2.95
C THR A 116 -11.54 -8.73 -4.34
N LYS A 117 -11.95 -7.47 -4.48
CA LYS A 117 -11.76 -6.73 -5.72
C LYS A 117 -10.27 -6.38 -5.87
N THR A 118 -9.66 -6.85 -6.96
CA THR A 118 -8.31 -6.43 -7.37
C THR A 118 -8.35 -5.00 -7.91
N VAL A 119 -7.49 -4.12 -7.38
CA VAL A 119 -7.53 -2.67 -7.72
C VAL A 119 -6.23 -2.08 -8.22
N ALA A 120 -5.08 -2.70 -7.95
CA ALA A 120 -3.77 -2.20 -8.39
C ALA A 120 -2.73 -3.32 -8.48
N ILE A 121 -1.69 -3.08 -9.27
CA ILE A 121 -0.44 -3.84 -9.24
C ILE A 121 0.46 -3.28 -8.14
N GLY A 122 0.97 -4.16 -7.30
CA GLY A 122 1.87 -3.79 -6.21
C GLY A 122 1.50 -4.48 -4.91
N GLU A 123 2.32 -4.38 -3.87
CA GLU A 123 3.52 -3.55 -3.78
C GLU A 123 4.67 -4.06 -4.66
N CYS A 124 5.28 -3.18 -5.45
CA CYS A 124 6.45 -3.47 -6.27
C CYS A 124 7.47 -2.34 -6.20
N GLY A 125 8.73 -2.58 -6.56
CA GLY A 125 9.75 -1.52 -6.54
C GLY A 125 11.15 -2.03 -6.27
N LEU A 126 11.98 -1.19 -5.66
CA LEU A 126 13.39 -1.48 -5.35
C LEU A 126 13.68 -1.24 -3.87
N ASP A 127 14.45 -2.15 -3.27
CA ASP A 127 14.88 -2.10 -1.88
C ASP A 127 16.36 -2.50 -1.76
N SER A 128 17.21 -1.54 -1.39
CA SER A 128 18.65 -1.74 -1.19
C SER A 128 18.98 -2.73 -0.06
N THR A 129 18.03 -3.00 0.84
CA THR A 129 18.18 -3.96 1.95
C THR A 129 17.69 -5.36 1.59
N SER A 130 17.23 -5.57 0.34
CA SER A 130 16.88 -6.90 -0.13
C SER A 130 18.12 -7.78 -0.30
N ARG A 131 17.95 -9.09 -0.11
CA ARG A 131 18.98 -10.09 -0.40
C ARG A 131 19.20 -10.33 -1.90
N PHE A 132 18.30 -9.83 -2.74
CA PHE A 132 18.34 -10.03 -4.18
C PHE A 132 19.07 -8.88 -4.87
N THR A 133 19.78 -9.18 -5.97
CA THR A 133 20.50 -8.17 -6.74
C THR A 133 19.55 -7.11 -7.32
N TYR A 134 20.06 -5.90 -7.51
CA TYR A 134 19.31 -4.82 -8.16
C TYR A 134 18.81 -5.22 -9.54
N ASP A 135 19.64 -5.92 -10.33
CA ASP A 135 19.23 -6.40 -11.66
C ASP A 135 18.01 -7.31 -11.59
N TYR A 136 17.93 -8.19 -10.57
CA TYR A 136 16.78 -9.06 -10.45
C TYR A 136 15.53 -8.34 -9.96
N GLN A 137 15.69 -7.40 -9.02
CA GLN A 137 14.59 -6.53 -8.61
C GLN A 137 14.07 -5.70 -9.78
N LEU A 138 14.97 -5.13 -10.59
CA LEU A 138 14.64 -4.32 -11.76
C LEU A 138 13.90 -5.12 -12.82
N TYR A 139 14.35 -6.34 -13.11
CA TYR A 139 13.66 -7.25 -14.03
C TYR A 139 12.20 -7.49 -13.60
N ILE A 140 11.97 -7.77 -12.31
CA ILE A 140 10.63 -8.02 -11.77
C ILE A 140 9.80 -6.74 -11.70
N LEU A 141 10.40 -5.58 -11.39
CA LEU A 141 9.73 -4.29 -11.44
C LEU A 141 9.24 -3.97 -12.86
N LYS A 142 10.11 -4.10 -13.87
CA LYS A 142 9.79 -3.83 -15.27
C LYS A 142 8.59 -4.63 -15.75
N PHE A 143 8.56 -5.93 -15.46
CA PHE A 143 7.41 -6.77 -15.79
C PHE A 143 6.10 -6.22 -15.21
N GLN A 144 6.12 -5.82 -13.94
CA GLN A 144 4.94 -5.30 -13.25
C GLN A 144 4.49 -3.94 -13.81
N LEU A 145 5.42 -3.07 -14.20
CA LEU A 145 5.12 -1.78 -14.83
C LEU A 145 4.54 -1.97 -16.24
N ILE A 146 5.12 -2.87 -17.04
CA ILE A 146 4.61 -3.21 -18.38
C ILE A 146 3.19 -3.76 -18.29
N LEU A 147 2.95 -4.71 -17.39
CA LEU A 147 1.62 -5.27 -17.17
C LEU A 147 0.62 -4.20 -16.71
N ALA A 148 1.05 -3.26 -15.85
CA ALA A 148 0.22 -2.14 -15.42
C ALA A 148 -0.14 -1.21 -16.58
N ALA A 149 0.82 -0.91 -17.47
CA ALA A 149 0.60 -0.11 -18.66
C ALA A 149 -0.38 -0.77 -19.64
N GLU A 150 -0.18 -2.05 -19.93
CA GLU A 150 -1.02 -2.83 -20.84
C GLU A 150 -2.49 -2.89 -20.38
N LEU A 151 -2.69 -3.07 -19.06
CA LEU A 151 -4.02 -3.19 -18.48
C LEU A 151 -4.61 -1.86 -18.00
N GLN A 152 -3.85 -0.77 -18.06
CA GLN A 152 -4.20 0.54 -17.50
C GLN A 152 -4.62 0.48 -16.02
N ILE A 153 -3.93 -0.36 -15.24
CA ILE A 153 -4.22 -0.58 -13.82
C ILE A 153 -3.25 0.25 -12.95
N PRO A 154 -3.71 0.87 -11.84
CA PRO A 154 -2.85 1.63 -10.94
C PRO A 154 -1.66 0.83 -10.41
N VAL A 155 -0.59 1.53 -10.01
CA VAL A 155 0.62 0.93 -9.41
C VAL A 155 0.83 1.41 -7.98
N VAL A 156 1.19 0.49 -7.07
CA VAL A 156 1.63 0.80 -5.70
C VAL A 156 3.13 0.51 -5.57
N LEU A 157 3.92 1.55 -5.29
CA LEU A 157 5.38 1.53 -5.34
C LEU A 157 6.06 1.59 -3.98
N HIS A 158 7.02 0.70 -3.79
CA HIS A 158 7.99 0.71 -2.69
C HIS A 158 9.34 1.25 -3.17
N GLY A 159 9.93 2.16 -2.40
CA GLY A 159 11.29 2.65 -2.63
C GLY A 159 12.09 2.67 -1.35
N ARG A 160 13.23 1.98 -1.32
CA ARG A 160 14.20 2.06 -0.21
C ARG A 160 15.63 2.06 -0.71
N GLY A 161 16.42 3.00 -0.20
CA GLY A 161 17.80 3.23 -0.60
C GLY A 161 17.92 4.40 -1.59
N GLU A 162 19.03 5.12 -1.52
CA GLU A 162 19.27 6.37 -2.27
C GLU A 162 19.08 6.19 -3.78
N ASN A 163 19.81 5.25 -4.39
CA ASN A 163 19.72 4.99 -5.83
C ASN A 163 18.36 4.42 -6.27
N SER A 164 17.60 3.80 -5.36
CA SER A 164 16.33 3.15 -5.69
C SER A 164 15.30 4.15 -6.21
N PHE A 165 15.22 5.35 -5.63
CA PHE A 165 14.22 6.36 -6.03
C PHE A 165 14.44 6.84 -7.46
N LEU A 166 15.68 7.21 -7.80
CA LEU A 166 16.01 7.67 -9.14
C LEU A 166 15.79 6.58 -10.20
N ILE A 167 16.21 5.34 -9.90
CA ILE A 167 16.01 4.22 -10.82
C ILE A 167 14.51 3.95 -11.01
N ILE A 168 13.73 3.82 -9.93
CA ILE A 168 12.28 3.64 -10.02
C ILE A 168 11.66 4.76 -10.88
N PHE A 169 11.99 6.02 -10.60
CA PHE A 169 11.41 7.14 -11.35
C PHE A 169 11.73 7.09 -12.84
N ASN A 170 12.95 6.69 -13.23
CA ASN A 170 13.30 6.52 -14.64
C ASN A 170 12.50 5.39 -15.29
N GLU A 171 12.34 4.26 -14.61
CA GLU A 171 11.55 3.12 -15.11
C GLU A 171 10.05 3.45 -15.22
N LEU A 172 9.51 4.26 -14.30
CA LEU A 172 8.14 4.76 -14.42
C LEU A 172 7.96 5.59 -15.68
N LYS A 173 8.90 6.52 -15.98
CA LYS A 173 8.82 7.36 -17.18
C LYS A 173 8.93 6.56 -18.48
N GLU A 174 9.73 5.50 -18.47
CA GLU A 174 9.92 4.62 -19.61
C GLU A 174 8.67 3.79 -19.91
N HIS A 175 8.00 3.29 -18.87
CA HIS A 175 6.94 2.29 -19.02
C HIS A 175 5.52 2.82 -18.85
N LEU A 176 5.33 3.94 -18.14
CA LEU A 176 4.01 4.48 -17.82
C LEU A 176 3.79 5.85 -18.44
N LYS A 177 2.53 6.15 -18.78
CA LYS A 177 2.12 7.48 -19.23
C LYS A 177 2.07 8.47 -18.05
N PRO A 178 2.27 9.78 -18.28
CA PRO A 178 2.15 10.79 -17.23
C PRO A 178 0.84 10.77 -16.45
N ASN A 179 -0.27 10.36 -17.09
CA ASN A 179 -1.58 10.26 -16.44
C ASN A 179 -1.87 8.89 -15.79
N HIS A 180 -0.88 8.00 -15.71
CA HIS A 180 -1.05 6.70 -15.03
C HIS A 180 -1.22 6.90 -13.52
N ASN A 181 -2.15 6.16 -12.92
CA ASN A 181 -2.39 6.25 -11.47
C ASN A 181 -1.26 5.54 -10.70
N ILE A 182 -0.52 6.27 -9.89
CA ILE A 182 0.63 5.74 -9.14
C ILE A 182 0.54 6.19 -7.69
N HIS A 183 0.62 5.24 -6.76
CA HIS A 183 0.74 5.50 -5.33
C HIS A 183 2.11 5.05 -4.83
N TRP A 184 2.99 5.99 -4.54
CA TRP A 184 4.29 5.72 -3.93
C TRP A 184 4.14 5.71 -2.41
N HIS A 185 4.01 4.53 -1.81
CA HIS A 185 3.76 4.43 -0.38
C HIS A 185 5.06 4.62 0.43
N CYS A 186 4.90 4.84 1.74
CA CYS A 186 5.99 4.83 2.71
C CYS A 186 7.06 5.92 2.51
N VAL A 187 6.71 7.06 1.90
CA VAL A 187 7.60 8.24 1.86
C VAL A 187 7.87 8.69 3.30
N ASN A 188 9.15 8.83 3.63
CA ASN A 188 9.64 9.09 4.98
C ASN A 188 10.92 9.97 4.94
N PRO A 189 11.48 10.37 6.09
CA PRO A 189 12.66 11.26 6.13
C PRO A 189 13.92 10.74 5.44
N HIS A 190 14.02 9.43 5.14
CA HIS A 190 15.11 8.84 4.37
C HIS A 190 14.80 8.70 2.87
N SER A 191 13.62 9.14 2.43
CA SER A 191 13.27 9.20 1.00
C SER A 191 14.00 10.35 0.32
N ASP A 192 14.38 10.16 -0.94
CA ASP A 192 14.91 11.25 -1.76
C ASP A 192 13.77 12.20 -2.15
N LEU A 193 13.61 13.28 -1.38
CA LEU A 193 12.53 14.26 -1.59
C LEU A 193 12.67 14.99 -2.93
N HIS A 194 13.87 15.16 -3.47
CA HIS A 194 14.04 15.80 -4.77
C HIS A 194 13.42 14.92 -5.87
N ILE A 195 13.67 13.62 -5.83
CA ILE A 195 13.05 12.68 -6.76
C ILE A 195 11.55 12.56 -6.53
N ILE A 196 11.08 12.54 -5.28
CA ILE A 196 9.64 12.53 -4.99
C ILE A 196 8.95 13.78 -5.53
N THR A 197 9.55 14.97 -5.40
CA THR A 197 9.01 16.20 -6.00
C THR A 197 8.97 16.12 -7.52
N ASN A 198 10.04 15.62 -8.16
CA ASN A 198 10.07 15.45 -9.61
C ASN A 198 9.02 14.44 -10.09
N PHE A 199 8.81 13.37 -9.33
CA PHE A 199 7.75 12.39 -9.58
C PHE A 199 6.36 13.04 -9.56
N LEU A 200 6.04 13.82 -8.52
CA LEU A 200 4.76 14.52 -8.41
C LEU A 200 4.55 15.58 -9.50
N ASN A 201 5.63 16.20 -9.98
CA ASN A 201 5.55 17.16 -11.08
C ASN A 201 5.37 16.50 -12.46
N TYR A 202 5.89 15.28 -12.63
CA TYR A 202 5.84 14.56 -13.90
C TYR A 202 4.54 13.75 -14.06
N PHE A 203 4.09 13.05 -13.00
CA PHE A 203 2.90 12.21 -13.05
C PHE A 203 1.69 12.95 -12.51
N GLU A 204 0.75 13.29 -13.39
CA GLU A 204 -0.50 14.01 -13.07
C GLU A 204 -1.33 13.30 -12.01
N ASN A 205 -1.30 11.95 -12.02
CA ASN A 205 -2.00 11.08 -11.08
C ASN A 205 -1.04 10.36 -10.13
N GLY A 206 0.05 11.04 -9.75
CA GLY A 206 1.01 10.59 -8.74
C GLY A 206 0.57 10.98 -7.32
N TYR A 207 0.53 10.00 -6.42
CA TYR A 207 0.20 10.18 -5.00
C TYR A 207 1.31 9.61 -4.13
N ILE A 208 1.55 10.21 -2.98
CA ILE A 208 2.51 9.71 -1.98
C ILE A 208 1.80 9.30 -0.69
N GLY A 209 2.19 8.16 -0.15
CA GLY A 209 1.74 7.66 1.15
C GLY A 209 2.74 8.03 2.23
N LEU A 210 2.30 8.74 3.27
CA LEU A 210 3.11 9.10 4.44
C LEU A 210 2.92 8.03 5.51
N ASN A 211 4.02 7.51 6.09
CA ASN A 211 3.94 6.53 7.17
C ASN A 211 4.16 7.15 8.56
N GLY A 212 3.95 6.34 9.60
CA GLY A 212 4.10 6.78 11.00
C GLY A 212 5.52 7.18 11.41
N LEU A 213 6.57 6.90 10.63
CA LEU A 213 7.94 7.32 10.97
C LEU A 213 8.08 8.85 10.94
N LEU A 214 7.26 9.54 10.13
CA LEU A 214 7.18 11.00 10.13
C LEU A 214 6.69 11.56 11.47
N ILE A 215 5.85 10.81 12.19
CA ILE A 215 5.27 11.25 13.46
C ILE A 215 6.29 11.15 14.60
N ASN A 216 7.15 10.12 14.59
CA ASN A 216 8.12 9.89 15.67
C ASN A 216 9.23 10.95 15.73
N GLN A 217 9.56 11.61 14.61
CA GLN A 217 10.59 12.67 14.62
C GLN A 217 10.07 14.01 15.14
N ILE A 218 8.76 14.29 15.01
CA ILE A 218 8.15 15.53 15.51
C ILE A 218 8.09 15.51 17.05
N LEU A 219 7.87 14.34 17.66
CA LEU A 219 7.81 14.19 19.12
C LEU A 219 9.18 14.24 19.81
N SER A 220 10.29 14.12 19.08
CA SER A 220 11.65 14.30 19.61
C SER A 220 12.14 15.75 19.61
N ILE A 221 11.33 16.71 19.14
CA ILE A 221 11.68 18.14 19.03
C ILE A 221 10.87 19.00 20.02
N VAL A 222 10.09 18.39 20.92
CA VAL A 222 9.32 19.09 21.97
C VAL A 222 9.78 18.68 23.35
#